data_AF-A0A1D3D441-F1
#
_entry.id   AF-A0A1D3D441-F1
#
_cell.length_a   1.000
_cell.length_b   1.000
_cell.length_c   1.000
_cell.angle_alpha   90.00
_cell.angle_beta   90.00
_cell.angle_gamma   90.00
#
_symmetry.space_group_name_H-M   'P 1'
#
loop_
_entity.id
_entity.type
_entity.pdbx_description
1 polymer ?
#
loop_
_entity_poly.entity_id
_entity_poly.type
_entity_poly.pdbx_seq_one_letter_code
_entity_poly.pdbx_strand_id
1 'polypeptide(L)'
;MVASSRTIQKKDVRRASVMREKGRPEFSVILAFNVKVDPEAEKEAKSLGVRIFTAEIIYHLFDAFTAYIDGVRREKKKEVGQEAVFPCILTVLPQYIFNKKDPIVLGVLVDEGILKVGTPLCVPEKDLRIGTVASVEHNRKPVDSATTGMEVCIKIVGEPNVMAGRHFEAKNKLVSRLTRNSIDCLKEHFRDELSKADWRTVITIKKLLDIP
;
A
#
# COMPACT_ATOMS: atom_id res chain seq x y z
N MET A 1 20.12 2.71 14.65
CA MET A 1 20.66 4.05 14.40
C MET A 1 21.65 4.42 15.50
N VAL A 2 22.87 4.80 15.12
CA VAL A 2 23.90 5.35 16.01
C VAL A 2 24.21 6.78 15.54
N ALA A 3 24.23 7.74 16.46
CA ALA A 3 24.67 9.11 16.22
C ALA A 3 25.95 9.36 17.05
N SER A 4 26.97 9.96 16.45
CA SER A 4 28.25 10.22 17.12
C SER A 4 28.83 11.56 16.68
N SER A 5 29.37 12.30 17.65
CA SER A 5 30.22 13.50 17.47
C SER A 5 31.71 13.19 17.63
N ARG A 6 32.07 11.90 17.65
CA ARG A 6 33.45 11.40 17.62
C ARG A 6 33.68 10.57 16.36
N THR A 7 34.94 10.43 15.94
CA THR A 7 35.36 9.61 14.78
C THR A 7 34.67 8.25 14.80
N ILE A 8 34.06 7.89 13.67
CA ILE A 8 33.33 6.62 13.54
C ILE A 8 34.33 5.47 13.44
N GLN A 9 34.18 4.47 14.29
CA GLN A 9 35.05 3.29 14.36
C GLN A 9 34.28 2.00 14.04
N LYS A 10 35.02 0.91 13.81
CA LYS A 10 34.51 -0.45 13.62
C LYS A 10 33.40 -0.87 14.61
N LYS A 11 33.60 -0.53 15.89
CA LYS A 11 32.62 -0.82 16.96
C LYS A 11 31.26 -0.16 16.72
N ASP A 12 31.24 1.04 16.15
CA ASP A 12 30.00 1.78 15.89
C ASP A 12 29.24 1.15 14.72
N VAL A 13 29.98 0.67 13.71
CA VAL A 13 29.45 -0.12 12.59
C VAL A 13 28.82 -1.41 13.09
N ARG A 14 29.51 -2.18 13.93
CA ARG A 14 28.97 -3.42 14.52
C ARG A 14 27.73 -3.17 15.35
N ARG A 15 27.68 -2.07 16.10
CA ARG A 15 26.47 -1.69 16.84
C ARG A 15 25.30 -1.35 15.91
N ALA A 16 25.57 -0.68 14.79
CA ALA A 16 24.55 -0.35 13.82
C ALA A 16 24.04 -1.58 13.05
N SER A 17 24.90 -2.56 12.75
CA SER A 17 24.55 -3.77 12.00
C SER A 17 23.51 -4.65 12.70
N VAL A 18 23.43 -4.59 14.04
CA VAL A 18 22.41 -5.31 14.84
C VAL A 18 20.98 -5.00 14.37
N MET A 19 20.73 -3.80 13.80
CA MET A 19 19.39 -3.47 13.29
C MET A 19 18.98 -4.34 12.10
N ARG A 20 19.94 -4.75 11.28
CA ARG A 20 19.72 -5.67 10.16
C ARG A 20 19.39 -7.09 10.66
N GLU A 21 20.09 -7.57 11.70
CA GLU A 21 19.79 -8.85 12.35
C GLU A 21 18.39 -8.87 12.97
N LYS A 22 17.91 -7.71 13.47
CA LYS A 22 16.54 -7.52 13.98
C LYS A 22 15.47 -7.38 12.89
N GLY A 23 15.80 -7.65 11.63
CA GLY A 23 14.87 -7.56 10.50
C GLY A 23 14.50 -6.14 10.09
N ARG A 24 15.28 -5.13 10.51
CA ARG A 24 15.07 -3.72 10.18
C ARG A 24 16.29 -3.10 9.50
N PRO A 25 16.70 -3.62 8.31
CA PRO A 25 17.89 -3.16 7.60
C PRO A 25 17.86 -1.66 7.28
N GLU A 26 16.69 -1.05 7.12
CA GLU A 26 16.49 0.38 6.89
C GLU A 26 16.99 1.25 8.05
N PHE A 27 17.10 0.71 9.26
CA PHE A 27 17.64 1.41 10.43
C PHE A 27 19.08 1.03 10.76
N SER A 28 19.71 0.18 9.93
CA SER A 28 21.13 -0.18 9.98
C SER A 28 21.99 0.95 9.39
N VAL A 29 21.94 2.10 10.07
CA VAL A 29 22.54 3.36 9.63
C VAL A 29 23.31 4.07 10.74
N ILE A 30 24.31 4.87 10.34
CA ILE A 30 25.08 5.78 11.20
C ILE A 30 24.92 7.21 10.67
N LEU A 31 24.61 8.14 11.56
CA LEU A 31 24.60 9.58 11.28
C LEU A 31 25.84 10.22 11.91
N ALA A 32 26.76 10.69 11.07
CA ALA A 32 28.08 11.20 11.45
C ALA A 32 28.13 12.72 11.20
N PHE A 33 27.96 13.50 12.27
CA PHE A 33 27.92 14.96 12.21
C PHE A 33 29.31 15.56 12.49
N ASN A 34 29.87 16.25 11.52
CA ASN A 34 31.16 16.94 11.61
C ASN A 34 32.29 16.05 12.17
N VAL A 35 32.35 14.80 11.71
CA VAL A 35 33.35 13.81 12.15
C VAL A 35 33.91 13.04 10.98
N LYS A 36 35.16 12.58 11.14
CA LYS A 36 35.80 11.67 10.19
C LYS A 36 35.28 10.24 10.38
N VAL A 37 35.29 9.47 9.30
CA VAL A 37 35.02 8.02 9.32
C VAL A 37 36.36 7.32 9.14
N ASP A 38 36.66 6.39 10.05
CA ASP A 38 37.86 5.57 9.92
C ASP A 38 37.80 4.68 8.65
N PRO A 39 38.87 4.59 7.84
CA PRO A 39 38.84 3.81 6.60
C PRO A 39 38.51 2.33 6.80
N GLU A 40 38.90 1.74 7.95
CA GLU A 40 38.54 0.37 8.26
C GLU A 40 37.06 0.25 8.67
N ALA A 41 36.51 1.27 9.33
CA ALA A 41 35.07 1.34 9.62
C ALA A 41 34.25 1.45 8.33
N GLU A 42 34.71 2.22 7.34
CA GLU A 42 34.01 2.32 6.05
C GLU A 42 34.00 0.98 5.30
N LYS A 43 35.11 0.24 5.33
CA LYS A 43 35.20 -1.12 4.77
C LYS A 43 34.24 -2.09 5.48
N GLU A 44 34.22 -2.07 6.81
CA GLU A 44 33.33 -2.91 7.60
C GLU A 44 31.86 -2.54 7.37
N ALA A 45 31.54 -1.25 7.20
CA ALA A 45 30.19 -0.80 6.92
C ALA A 45 29.68 -1.31 5.58
N LYS A 46 30.51 -1.29 4.54
CA LYS A 46 30.19 -1.92 3.24
C LYS A 46 29.97 -3.42 3.39
N SER A 47 30.83 -4.11 4.15
CA SER A 47 30.73 -5.56 4.35
C SER A 47 29.48 -5.97 5.16
N LEU A 48 29.10 -5.21 6.18
CA LEU A 48 27.95 -5.51 7.05
C LEU A 48 26.64 -4.88 6.55
N GLY A 49 26.68 -4.18 5.41
CA GLY A 49 25.52 -3.49 4.84
C GLY A 49 24.96 -2.39 5.75
N VAL A 50 25.85 -1.66 6.43
CA VAL A 50 25.56 -0.48 7.25
C VAL A 50 25.78 0.77 6.41
N ARG A 51 24.78 1.66 6.33
CA ARG A 51 24.91 2.92 5.59
C ARG A 51 25.38 4.04 6.52
N ILE A 52 26.41 4.77 6.13
CA ILE A 52 26.94 5.92 6.87
C ILE A 52 26.55 7.20 6.14
N PHE A 53 25.88 8.12 6.83
CA PHE A 53 25.62 9.47 6.36
C PHE A 53 26.58 10.42 7.06
N THR A 54 27.29 11.24 6.30
CA THR A 54 28.22 12.25 6.81
C THR A 54 27.76 13.64 6.36
N ALA A 55 27.75 14.60 7.27
CA ALA A 55 27.61 16.01 6.90
C ALA A 55 28.18 16.93 7.99
N GLU A 56 28.54 18.15 7.60
CA GLU A 56 29.02 19.19 8.51
C GLU A 56 27.89 20.04 9.11
N ILE A 57 26.67 19.91 8.57
CA ILE A 57 25.46 20.62 9.01
C ILE A 57 24.41 19.59 9.39
N ILE A 58 23.80 19.74 10.57
CA ILE A 58 22.91 18.73 11.15
C ILE A 58 21.65 18.53 10.31
N TYR A 59 21.10 19.59 9.71
CA TYR A 59 19.90 19.51 8.85
C TYR A 59 20.12 18.63 7.62
N HIS A 60 21.29 18.70 6.98
CA HIS A 60 21.60 17.85 5.83
C HIS A 60 21.65 16.36 6.18
N LEU A 61 22.06 16.00 7.40
CA LEU A 61 21.97 14.61 7.86
C LEU A 61 20.51 14.15 8.02
N PHE A 62 19.67 15.00 8.60
CA PHE A 62 18.25 14.71 8.76
C PHE A 62 17.55 14.59 7.41
N ASP A 63 17.80 15.51 6.47
CA ASP A 63 17.23 15.48 5.13
C ASP A 63 17.67 14.23 4.37
N ALA A 64 18.97 13.92 4.38
CA ALA A 64 19.51 12.74 3.72
C ALA A 64 18.95 11.43 4.32
N PHE A 65 18.82 11.36 5.65
CA PHE A 65 18.23 10.20 6.33
C PHE A 65 16.73 10.07 6.03
N THR A 66 15.99 11.17 6.06
CA THR A 66 14.55 11.18 5.77
C THR A 66 14.29 10.76 4.33
N ALA A 67 15.01 11.36 3.37
CA ALA A 67 14.93 10.98 1.97
C ALA A 67 15.26 9.50 1.73
N TYR A 68 16.25 8.96 2.46
CA TYR A 68 16.57 7.54 2.40
C TYR A 68 15.44 6.66 2.93
N ILE A 69 14.91 6.94 4.12
CA ILE A 69 13.81 6.17 4.71
C ILE A 69 12.56 6.24 3.84
N ASP A 70 12.23 7.41 3.30
CA ASP A 70 11.10 7.59 2.39
C ASP A 70 11.31 6.84 1.08
N GLY A 71 12.55 6.81 0.56
CA GLY A 71 12.93 5.99 -0.59
C GLY A 71 12.70 4.50 -0.34
N VAL A 72 13.23 3.98 0.77
CA VAL A 72 13.06 2.56 1.15
C VAL A 72 11.59 2.21 1.36
N ARG A 73 10.82 3.09 2.03
CA ARG A 73 9.37 2.92 2.19
C ARG A 73 8.65 2.88 0.85
N ARG A 74 9.03 3.75 -0.09
CA ARG A 74 8.45 3.80 -1.44
C ARG A 74 8.75 2.55 -2.25
N GLU A 75 9.98 2.05 -2.20
CA GLU A 75 10.35 0.79 -2.87
C GLU A 75 9.57 -0.39 -2.28
N LYS A 76 9.53 -0.51 -0.95
CA LYS A 76 8.77 -1.56 -0.29
C LYS A 76 7.28 -1.49 -0.62
N LYS A 77 6.70 -0.29 -0.68
CA LYS A 77 5.31 -0.07 -1.14
C LYS A 77 5.08 -0.52 -2.58
N LYS A 78 6.06 -0.38 -3.47
CA LYS A 78 5.95 -0.88 -4.85
C LYS A 78 5.99 -2.41 -4.90
N GLU A 79 6.86 -3.02 -4.11
CA GLU A 79 6.99 -4.48 -4.02
C GLU A 79 5.70 -5.13 -3.48
N VAL A 80 5.16 -4.58 -2.39
CA VAL A 80 3.94 -5.11 -1.73
C VAL A 80 2.65 -4.51 -2.28
N GLY A 81 2.74 -3.59 -3.24
CA GLY A 81 1.59 -2.80 -3.72
C GLY A 81 0.47 -3.65 -4.32
N GLN A 82 0.82 -4.81 -4.89
CA GLN A 82 -0.18 -5.77 -5.39
C GLN A 82 -0.91 -6.52 -4.27
N GLU A 83 -0.31 -6.64 -3.08
CA GLU A 83 -0.93 -7.28 -1.91
C GLU A 83 -1.81 -6.31 -1.11
N ALA A 84 -1.58 -5.01 -1.26
CA ALA A 84 -2.35 -3.96 -0.60
C ALA A 84 -3.70 -3.73 -1.28
N VAL A 85 -4.76 -4.29 -0.71
CA VAL A 85 -6.14 -4.06 -1.17
C VAL A 85 -6.77 -2.98 -0.30
N PHE A 86 -7.04 -1.81 -0.88
CA PHE A 86 -7.71 -0.71 -0.18
C PHE A 86 -9.21 -1.04 0.02
N PRO A 87 -9.80 -0.66 1.17
CA PRO A 87 -11.20 -0.94 1.46
C PRO A 87 -12.11 -0.11 0.55
N CYS A 88 -13.11 -0.75 -0.07
CA CYS A 88 -14.19 -0.03 -0.74
C CYS A 88 -15.52 -0.78 -0.66
N ILE A 89 -16.62 -0.02 -0.62
CA ILE A 89 -17.99 -0.50 -0.77
C ILE A 89 -18.62 0.31 -1.89
N LEU A 90 -19.24 -0.39 -2.84
CA LEU A 90 -19.74 0.19 -4.09
C LEU A 90 -21.21 -0.18 -4.30
N THR A 91 -21.98 0.80 -4.77
CA THR A 91 -23.32 0.59 -5.35
C THR A 91 -23.20 0.56 -6.86
N VAL A 92 -23.79 -0.46 -7.50
CA VAL A 92 -23.92 -0.47 -8.96
C VAL A 92 -25.07 0.44 -9.37
N LEU A 93 -24.82 1.36 -10.30
CA LEU A 93 -25.83 2.25 -10.87
C LEU A 93 -26.60 1.49 -11.95
N PRO A 94 -27.89 1.13 -11.76
CA PRO A 94 -28.62 0.23 -12.66
C PRO A 94 -28.70 0.71 -14.11
N GLN A 95 -28.77 2.03 -14.31
CA GLN A 95 -28.81 2.69 -15.61
C GLN A 95 -27.46 2.69 -16.36
N TYR A 96 -26.37 2.31 -15.69
CA TYR A 96 -25.01 2.34 -16.23
C TYR A 96 -24.37 0.96 -16.27
N ILE A 97 -25.07 -0.04 -16.82
CA ILE A 97 -24.52 -1.37 -17.09
C ILE A 97 -24.19 -1.47 -18.58
N PHE A 98 -22.92 -1.29 -18.95
CA PHE A 98 -22.48 -1.19 -20.35
C PHE A 98 -22.09 -2.55 -20.95
N ASN A 99 -21.43 -3.40 -20.16
CA ASN A 99 -21.14 -4.77 -20.55
C ASN A 99 -21.31 -5.72 -19.37
N LYS A 100 -22.03 -6.83 -19.58
CA LYS A 100 -22.47 -7.72 -18.49
C LYS A 100 -21.54 -8.88 -18.22
N LYS A 101 -20.60 -9.19 -19.11
CA LYS A 101 -19.70 -10.36 -19.01
C LYS A 101 -18.32 -9.99 -19.54
N ASP A 102 -17.30 -10.50 -18.86
CA ASP A 102 -15.85 -10.29 -19.06
C ASP A 102 -15.44 -9.64 -20.40
N PRO A 103 -14.96 -8.39 -20.40
CA PRO A 103 -14.85 -7.51 -19.23
C PRO A 103 -16.23 -6.99 -18.77
N ILE A 104 -16.57 -7.13 -17.49
CA ILE A 104 -17.77 -6.48 -16.94
C ILE A 104 -17.51 -4.96 -16.88
N VAL A 105 -18.42 -4.14 -17.41
CA VAL A 105 -18.29 -2.67 -17.42
C VAL A 105 -19.53 -2.04 -16.80
N LEU A 106 -19.34 -1.35 -15.66
CA LEU A 106 -20.41 -0.81 -14.81
C LEU A 106 -20.09 0.62 -14.38
N GLY A 107 -21.10 1.47 -14.30
CA GLY A 107 -21.09 2.67 -13.48
C GLY A 107 -21.37 2.30 -12.02
N VAL A 108 -20.55 2.82 -11.11
CA VAL A 108 -20.68 2.59 -9.67
C VAL A 108 -20.57 3.91 -8.90
N LEU A 109 -21.28 3.99 -7.78
CA LEU A 109 -21.05 4.97 -6.73
C LEU A 109 -20.11 4.35 -5.69
N VAL A 110 -19.05 5.06 -5.32
CA VAL A 110 -18.22 4.69 -4.18
C VAL A 110 -18.95 5.11 -2.90
N ASP A 111 -19.58 4.16 -2.21
CA ASP A 111 -20.32 4.44 -0.98
C ASP A 111 -19.37 4.73 0.18
N GLU A 112 -18.28 3.96 0.27
CA GLU A 112 -17.28 4.07 1.32
C GLU A 112 -15.90 3.69 0.80
N GLY A 113 -14.88 4.30 1.40
CA GLY A 113 -13.48 3.93 1.18
C GLY A 113 -12.88 4.48 -0.11
N ILE A 114 -11.89 3.74 -0.62
CA ILE A 114 -11.06 4.12 -1.75
C ILE A 114 -11.01 2.96 -2.75
N LEU A 115 -11.58 3.17 -3.92
CA LEU A 115 -11.49 2.24 -5.04
C LEU A 115 -10.23 2.54 -5.85
N LYS A 116 -9.36 1.54 -6.07
CA LYS A 116 -8.17 1.68 -6.91
C LYS A 116 -8.20 0.70 -8.08
N VAL A 117 -7.52 1.04 -9.18
CA VAL A 117 -7.17 0.06 -10.21
C VAL A 117 -6.41 -1.11 -9.55
N GLY A 118 -6.72 -2.34 -9.96
CA GLY A 118 -6.17 -3.57 -9.38
C GLY A 118 -6.94 -4.10 -8.17
N THR A 119 -7.97 -3.41 -7.68
CA THR A 119 -8.77 -3.88 -6.53
C THR A 119 -9.56 -5.15 -6.91
N PRO A 120 -9.35 -6.29 -6.23
CA PRO A 120 -10.22 -7.46 -6.38
C PRO A 120 -11.58 -7.17 -5.73
N LEU A 121 -12.67 -7.54 -6.41
CA LEU A 121 -14.04 -7.31 -5.94
C LEU A 121 -14.80 -8.62 -5.71
N CYS A 122 -15.74 -8.56 -4.77
CA CYS A 122 -16.73 -9.62 -4.54
C CYS A 122 -18.09 -9.04 -4.15
N VAL A 123 -19.10 -9.92 -4.16
CA VAL A 123 -20.44 -9.68 -3.63
C VAL A 123 -20.59 -10.51 -2.34
N PRO A 124 -20.51 -9.89 -1.15
CA PRO A 124 -20.49 -10.61 0.13
C PRO A 124 -21.70 -11.49 0.36
N GLU A 125 -22.91 -10.98 0.08
CA GLU A 125 -24.18 -11.68 0.29
C GLU A 125 -24.31 -12.99 -0.49
N LYS A 126 -23.47 -13.18 -1.51
CA LYS A 126 -23.47 -14.35 -2.40
C LYS A 126 -22.20 -15.18 -2.32
N ASP A 127 -21.25 -14.78 -1.45
CA ASP A 127 -19.88 -15.29 -1.43
C ASP A 127 -19.27 -15.40 -2.84
N LEU A 128 -19.51 -14.38 -3.67
CA LEU A 128 -19.20 -14.43 -5.10
C LEU A 128 -18.06 -13.48 -5.42
N ARG A 129 -16.92 -14.02 -5.85
CA ARG A 129 -15.87 -13.21 -6.49
C ARG A 129 -16.33 -12.78 -7.89
N ILE A 130 -16.09 -11.52 -8.26
CA ILE A 130 -16.51 -10.97 -9.55
C ILE A 130 -15.37 -10.51 -10.46
N GLY A 131 -14.14 -10.51 -9.93
CA GLY A 131 -12.91 -10.21 -10.68
C GLY A 131 -12.10 -9.10 -10.06
N THR A 132 -11.28 -8.45 -10.88
CA THR A 132 -10.37 -7.38 -10.49
C THR A 132 -10.59 -6.16 -11.36
N VAL A 133 -10.56 -4.96 -10.77
CA VAL A 133 -10.72 -3.70 -11.50
C VAL A 133 -9.53 -3.47 -12.43
N ALA A 134 -9.75 -3.51 -13.73
CA ALA A 134 -8.75 -3.24 -14.76
C ALA A 134 -8.60 -1.75 -15.06
N SER A 135 -9.67 -0.97 -14.95
CA SER A 135 -9.63 0.48 -15.16
C SER A 135 -10.74 1.20 -14.39
N VAL A 136 -10.48 2.45 -14.01
CA VAL A 136 -11.46 3.38 -13.42
C VAL A 136 -11.47 4.64 -14.28
N GLU A 137 -12.66 5.12 -14.63
CA GLU A 137 -12.84 6.36 -15.38
C GLU A 137 -13.81 7.28 -14.65
N HIS A 138 -13.40 8.53 -14.47
CA HIS A 138 -14.26 9.60 -13.97
C HIS A 138 -14.41 10.65 -15.07
N ASN A 139 -15.65 10.97 -15.45
CA ASN A 139 -15.95 11.89 -16.56
C ASN A 139 -15.19 11.54 -17.87
N ARG A 140 -15.13 10.25 -18.22
CA ARG A 140 -14.42 9.69 -19.41
C ARG A 140 -12.91 9.90 -19.40
N LYS A 141 -12.33 10.29 -18.27
CA LYS A 141 -10.87 10.38 -18.09
C LYS A 141 -10.40 9.22 -17.21
N PRO A 142 -9.33 8.51 -17.60
CA PRO A 142 -8.76 7.47 -16.76
C PRO A 142 -8.23 8.09 -15.47
N VAL A 143 -8.51 7.43 -14.34
CA VAL A 143 -8.01 7.78 -13.01
C VAL A 143 -7.50 6.52 -12.32
N ASP A 144 -6.49 6.66 -11.47
CA ASP A 144 -5.94 5.52 -10.73
C ASP A 144 -6.81 5.11 -9.54
N SER A 145 -7.65 6.03 -9.06
CA SER A 145 -8.52 5.82 -7.90
C SER A 145 -9.77 6.71 -7.89
N ALA A 146 -10.76 6.28 -7.12
CA ALA A 146 -11.98 7.03 -6.80
C ALA A 146 -12.28 6.89 -5.30
N THR A 147 -12.87 7.94 -4.71
CA THR A 147 -13.14 8.02 -3.28
C THR A 147 -14.63 8.18 -3.01
N THR A 148 -15.02 8.07 -1.74
CA THR A 148 -16.42 8.15 -1.28
C THR A 148 -17.18 9.33 -1.91
N GLY A 149 -18.39 9.05 -2.41
CA GLY A 149 -19.27 10.01 -3.07
C GLY A 149 -19.03 10.20 -4.56
N MET A 150 -17.95 9.64 -5.12
CA MET A 150 -17.69 9.71 -6.56
C MET A 150 -18.48 8.64 -7.33
N GLU A 151 -19.06 9.05 -8.46
CA GLU A 151 -19.57 8.14 -9.48
C GLU A 151 -18.51 7.92 -10.56
N VAL A 152 -18.18 6.66 -10.84
CA VAL A 152 -17.13 6.28 -11.79
C VAL A 152 -17.56 5.07 -12.63
N CYS A 153 -17.02 4.98 -13.84
CA CYS A 153 -17.12 3.78 -14.66
C CYS A 153 -15.94 2.86 -14.33
N ILE A 154 -16.21 1.58 -14.11
CA ILE A 154 -15.18 0.58 -13.86
C ILE A 154 -15.28 -0.57 -14.85
N LYS A 155 -14.11 -1.08 -15.22
CA LYS A 155 -13.94 -2.31 -15.99
C LYS A 155 -13.41 -3.39 -15.06
N ILE A 156 -14.07 -4.54 -14.99
CA ILE A 156 -13.71 -5.67 -14.14
C ILE A 156 -13.39 -6.86 -15.04
N VAL A 157 -12.26 -7.54 -14.77
CA VAL A 157 -11.76 -8.68 -15.54
C VAL A 157 -11.37 -9.85 -14.64
N GLY A 158 -11.17 -11.03 -15.23
CA GLY A 158 -10.53 -12.16 -14.55
C GLY A 158 -11.49 -13.19 -13.94
N GLU A 159 -12.80 -13.04 -14.15
CA GLU A 159 -13.82 -14.01 -13.77
C GLU A 159 -14.79 -14.26 -14.96
N PRO A 160 -14.36 -15.01 -15.99
CA PRO A 160 -15.09 -15.14 -17.26
C PRO A 160 -16.45 -15.84 -17.14
N ASN A 161 -16.67 -16.59 -16.06
CA ASN A 161 -17.93 -17.28 -15.80
C ASN A 161 -18.96 -16.39 -15.07
N VAL A 162 -18.55 -15.23 -14.56
CA VAL A 162 -19.42 -14.31 -13.82
C VAL A 162 -20.09 -13.32 -14.77
N MET A 163 -21.35 -13.00 -14.48
CA MET A 163 -22.18 -12.13 -15.33
C MET A 163 -23.13 -11.29 -14.49
N ALA A 164 -23.12 -9.98 -14.74
CA ALA A 164 -24.06 -9.03 -14.16
C ALA A 164 -25.48 -9.26 -14.72
N GLY A 165 -26.48 -9.24 -13.84
CA GLY A 165 -27.88 -9.60 -14.15
C GLY A 165 -28.18 -11.10 -14.10
N ARG A 166 -27.18 -11.96 -13.88
CA ARG A 166 -27.36 -13.41 -13.68
C ARG A 166 -26.82 -13.85 -12.32
N HIS A 167 -25.54 -13.60 -12.07
CA HIS A 167 -24.88 -14.04 -10.84
C HIS A 167 -25.02 -12.99 -9.74
N PHE A 168 -24.94 -11.71 -10.09
CA PHE A 168 -25.24 -10.58 -9.21
C PHE A 168 -26.07 -9.53 -9.94
N GLU A 169 -26.81 -8.72 -9.19
CA GLU A 169 -27.69 -7.67 -9.70
C GLU A 169 -27.25 -6.30 -9.18
N ALA A 170 -27.82 -5.23 -9.73
CA ALA A 170 -27.46 -3.86 -9.34
C ALA A 170 -27.79 -3.53 -7.87
N LYS A 171 -28.76 -4.24 -7.27
CA LYS A 171 -29.11 -4.12 -5.85
C LYS A 171 -28.04 -4.68 -4.91
N ASN A 172 -27.17 -5.57 -5.40
CA ASN A 172 -26.12 -6.16 -4.58
C ASN A 172 -24.97 -5.15 -4.42
N LYS A 173 -24.44 -5.05 -3.20
CA LYS A 173 -23.21 -4.29 -2.94
C LYS A 173 -22.00 -5.04 -3.47
N LEU A 174 -21.09 -4.31 -4.10
CA LEU A 174 -19.75 -4.83 -4.43
C LEU A 174 -18.79 -4.31 -3.38
N VAL A 175 -17.88 -5.15 -2.88
CA VAL A 175 -16.85 -4.71 -1.93
C VAL A 175 -15.47 -5.15 -2.38
N SER A 176 -14.45 -4.43 -1.92
CA SER A 176 -13.07 -4.91 -2.02
C SER A 176 -12.92 -6.24 -1.30
N ARG A 177 -12.39 -7.25 -1.99
CA ARG A 177 -12.13 -8.58 -1.43
C ARG A 177 -10.89 -8.55 -0.55
N LEU A 178 -11.06 -8.12 0.70
CA LEU A 178 -9.99 -8.10 1.69
C LEU A 178 -9.62 -9.52 2.13
N THR A 179 -8.35 -9.71 2.46
CA THR A 179 -7.79 -10.88 3.12
C THR A 179 -7.01 -10.46 4.36
N ARG A 180 -6.70 -11.39 5.25
CA ARG A 180 -5.88 -11.09 6.43
C ARG A 180 -4.54 -10.46 6.04
N ASN A 181 -3.86 -11.02 5.04
CA ASN A 181 -2.58 -10.52 4.54
C ASN A 181 -2.71 -9.09 3.99
N SER A 182 -3.75 -8.81 3.20
CA SER A 182 -3.96 -7.46 2.67
C SER A 182 -4.20 -6.44 3.79
N ILE A 183 -4.94 -6.81 4.85
CA ILE A 183 -5.20 -5.94 5.99
C ILE A 183 -3.93 -5.69 6.79
N ASP A 184 -3.10 -6.71 7.01
CA ASP A 184 -1.83 -6.55 7.72
C ASP A 184 -0.84 -5.70 6.89
N CYS A 185 -0.80 -5.89 5.57
CA CYS A 185 -0.07 -5.01 4.65
C CYS A 185 -0.53 -3.54 4.74
N LEU A 186 -1.85 -3.28 4.79
CA LEU A 186 -2.39 -1.93 4.99
C LEU A 186 -1.89 -1.30 6.31
N LYS A 187 -1.88 -2.07 7.41
CA LYS A 187 -1.44 -1.57 8.72
C LYS A 187 0.06 -1.26 8.75
N GLU A 188 0.86 -2.08 8.09
CA GLU A 188 2.32 -1.97 8.11
C GLU A 188 2.86 -0.91 7.15
N HIS A 189 2.22 -0.75 6.00
CA HIS A 189 2.78 0.04 4.90
C HIS A 189 1.92 1.22 4.47
N PHE A 190 0.60 1.16 4.64
CA PHE A 190 -0.33 2.16 4.08
C PHE A 190 -1.14 2.89 5.15
N ARG A 191 -0.79 2.78 6.44
CA ARG A 191 -1.59 3.33 7.54
C ARG A 191 -1.91 4.82 7.40
N ASP A 192 -0.94 5.61 6.96
CA ASP A 192 -1.08 7.06 6.83
C ASP A 192 -1.83 7.48 5.55
N GLU A 193 -2.09 6.55 4.62
CA GLU A 193 -2.91 6.79 3.42
C GLU A 193 -4.40 6.53 3.65
N LEU A 194 -4.77 5.93 4.80
CA LEU A 194 -6.16 5.65 5.16
C LEU A 194 -6.65 6.63 6.23
N SER A 195 -7.78 7.26 5.96
CA SER A 195 -8.50 8.06 6.94
C SER A 195 -9.14 7.19 8.02
N LYS A 196 -9.62 7.83 9.10
CA LYS A 196 -10.43 7.14 10.12
C LYS A 196 -11.74 6.56 9.56
N ALA A 197 -12.26 7.10 8.46
CA ALA A 197 -13.43 6.53 7.79
C ALA A 197 -13.05 5.26 7.05
N ASP A 198 -11.94 5.27 6.29
CA ASP A 198 -11.46 4.10 5.55
C ASP A 198 -11.17 2.92 6.48
N TRP A 199 -10.57 3.18 7.64
CA TRP A 199 -10.36 2.16 8.67
C TRP A 199 -11.65 1.59 9.25
N ARG A 200 -12.72 2.39 9.35
CA ARG A 200 -14.05 1.89 9.72
C ARG A 200 -14.60 0.99 8.61
N THR A 201 -14.41 1.35 7.35
CA THR A 201 -14.79 0.51 6.20
C THR A 201 -14.02 -0.81 6.18
N VAL A 202 -12.72 -0.84 6.53
CA VAL A 202 -11.98 -2.11 6.74
C VAL A 202 -12.69 -2.99 7.77
N ILE A 203 -13.10 -2.43 8.91
CA ILE A 203 -13.78 -3.19 9.98
C ILE A 203 -15.14 -3.71 9.49
N THR A 204 -15.90 -2.89 8.74
CA THR A 204 -17.17 -3.30 8.13
C THR A 204 -16.97 -4.47 7.18
N ILE A 205 -16.02 -4.36 6.24
CA ILE A 205 -15.73 -5.42 5.26
C ILE A 205 -15.20 -6.68 5.94
N LYS A 206 -14.36 -6.53 6.98
CA LYS A 206 -13.85 -7.65 7.78
C LYS A 206 -15.00 -8.49 8.36
N LYS A 207 -16.06 -7.83 8.86
CA LYS A 207 -17.27 -8.50 9.35
C LYS A 207 -18.10 -9.12 8.22
N LEU A 208 -18.26 -8.41 7.10
CA LEU A 208 -19.04 -8.89 5.94
C LEU A 208 -18.44 -10.15 5.31
N LEU A 209 -17.11 -10.28 5.34
CA LEU A 209 -16.36 -11.39 4.74
C LEU A 209 -15.91 -12.44 5.75
N ASP A 210 -16.36 -12.35 7.02
CA ASP A 210 -15.99 -13.24 8.12
C ASP A 210 -14.47 -13.49 8.26
N ILE A 211 -13.68 -12.42 8.13
CA ILE A 211 -12.22 -12.50 8.21
C ILE A 211 -11.82 -12.49 9.71
N PRO A 212 -10.97 -13.42 10.18
CA PRO A 212 -10.51 -13.45 11.57
C PRO A 212 -9.59 -12.27 11.96
#